data_AF-A0A8C8YG15-F1
#
_entry.id   AF-A0A8C8YG15-F1
#
_cell.length_a   1.000
_cell.length_b   1.000
_cell.length_c   1.000
_cell.angle_alpha   90.00
_cell.angle_beta   90.00
_cell.angle_gamma   90.00
#
_symmetry.space_group_name_H-M   'P 1'
#
loop_
_entity.id
_entity.type
_entity.pdbx_description
1 polymer ?
#
loop_
_entity_poly.entity_id
_entity_poly.type
_entity_poly.pdbx_seq_one_letter_code
_entity_poly.pdbx_strand_id
1 'polypeptide(L)'
;MSALRPLLLLLLPLCPGPGPGPGSEAKVTRSCAETRQVLGARGYSLNLIPPALISGEHLRVCPQEYTCCSSETEQRLIRETEATFRGLVEDSGSFMVHTLAVRHRKFDDNPDPCGCPGLCPGPGDWKRSGQ
;
A
#
# COMPACT_ATOMS: atom_id res chain seq x y z
N MET A 1 -13.13 5.94 41.02
CA MET A 1 -13.09 6.25 39.57
C MET A 1 -13.07 7.75 39.26
N SER A 2 -12.43 8.59 40.09
CA SER A 2 -12.56 10.07 39.97
C SER A 2 -11.28 10.79 39.47
N ALA A 3 -10.20 10.05 39.19
CA ALA A 3 -8.91 10.64 38.77
C ALA A 3 -8.73 10.77 37.24
N LEU A 4 -9.66 10.23 36.44
CA LEU A 4 -9.60 10.29 34.97
C LEU A 4 -10.21 11.58 34.40
N ARG A 5 -11.03 12.28 35.18
CA ARG A 5 -11.68 13.54 34.79
C ARG A 5 -10.71 14.70 34.53
N PRO A 6 -9.67 14.96 35.36
CA PRO A 6 -8.72 16.02 35.07
C PRO A 6 -7.82 15.70 33.87
N LEU A 7 -7.54 14.41 33.61
CA LEU A 7 -6.80 13.96 32.41
C LEU A 7 -7.60 14.17 31.12
N LEU A 8 -8.92 13.97 31.16
CA LEU A 8 -9.79 14.19 30.00
C LEU A 8 -9.88 15.67 29.60
N LEU A 9 -9.84 16.58 30.59
CA LEU A 9 -9.89 18.03 30.36
C LEU A 9 -8.61 18.61 29.73
N LEU A 10 -7.46 17.97 29.96
CA LEU A 10 -6.18 18.41 29.39
C LEU A 10 -6.00 18.03 27.91
N LEU A 11 -6.81 17.10 27.39
CA LEU A 11 -6.73 16.61 26.00
C LEU A 11 -7.67 17.35 25.04
N LEU A 12 -8.52 18.25 25.56
CA LEU A 12 -9.45 19.07 24.76
C LEU A 12 -8.83 20.20 23.91
N PRO A 13 -7.58 20.67 24.04
CA PRO A 13 -7.07 21.74 23.19
C PRO A 13 -6.54 21.25 21.82
N LEU A 14 -6.67 19.96 21.49
CA LEU A 14 -6.23 19.37 20.22
C LEU A 14 -7.37 19.15 19.20
N CYS A 15 -8.61 19.55 19.51
CA CYS A 15 -9.67 19.63 18.51
C CYS A 15 -9.79 21.09 18.02
N PRO A 16 -9.52 21.39 16.74
CA PRO A 16 -9.97 22.62 16.12
C PRO A 16 -11.50 22.62 16.19
N GLY A 17 -12.06 23.41 17.10
CA GLY A 17 -13.49 23.66 17.14
C GLY A 17 -13.96 24.36 15.85
N PRO A 18 -15.19 24.10 15.38
CA PRO A 18 -15.76 24.83 14.25
C PRO A 18 -16.03 26.28 14.68
N GLY A 19 -15.04 27.16 14.48
CA GLY A 19 -15.22 28.59 14.56
C GLY A 19 -16.07 29.07 13.37
N PRO A 20 -17.02 30.01 13.56
CA PRO A 20 -17.69 30.67 12.45
C PRO A 20 -16.71 31.68 11.83
N GLY A 21 -15.86 31.18 10.94
CA GLY A 21 -15.13 32.03 10.01
C GLY A 21 -16.13 32.70 9.04
N PRO A 22 -15.81 33.90 8.51
CA PRO A 22 -16.61 34.51 7.47
C PRO A 22 -16.78 33.50 6.34
N GLY A 23 -18.03 33.14 6.05
CA GLY A 23 -18.36 32.22 4.99
C GLY A 23 -17.72 32.68 3.69
N SER A 24 -16.62 32.03 3.31
CA SER A 24 -16.59 31.56 1.95
C SER A 24 -17.68 30.51 1.91
N GLU A 25 -18.83 30.88 1.35
CA GLU A 25 -19.46 29.94 0.45
C GLU A 25 -18.30 29.43 -0.41
N ALA A 26 -17.83 28.22 -0.14
CA ALA A 26 -17.06 27.49 -1.11
C ALA A 26 -18.03 27.40 -2.28
N LYS A 27 -18.00 28.42 -3.16
CA LYS A 27 -18.41 28.29 -4.53
C LYS A 27 -17.71 27.02 -4.91
N VAL A 28 -18.45 25.92 -5.00
CA VAL A 28 -17.94 24.63 -5.46
C VAL A 28 -17.55 24.95 -6.89
N THR A 29 -16.34 25.46 -7.00
CA THR A 29 -15.84 26.02 -8.23
C THR A 29 -15.60 24.74 -8.98
N ARG A 30 -16.42 24.50 -10.01
CA ARG A 30 -16.30 23.35 -10.88
C ARG A 30 -14.98 23.45 -11.66
N SER A 31 -13.86 23.50 -10.96
CA SER A 31 -12.53 23.88 -11.43
C SER A 31 -11.59 22.76 -11.07
N CYS A 32 -10.79 22.36 -12.06
CA CYS A 32 -9.78 21.32 -11.90
C CYS A 32 -8.37 21.92 -11.75
N ALA A 33 -8.26 23.18 -11.31
CA ALA A 33 -6.98 23.88 -11.22
C ALA A 33 -5.95 23.14 -10.37
N GLU A 34 -6.36 22.62 -9.21
CA GLU A 34 -5.49 21.84 -8.32
C GLU A 34 -5.08 20.52 -8.97
N THR A 35 -6.03 19.78 -9.58
CA THR A 35 -5.73 18.54 -10.31
C THR A 35 -4.76 18.80 -11.47
N ARG A 36 -4.93 19.90 -12.21
CA ARG A 36 -4.03 20.32 -13.29
C ARG A 36 -2.63 20.63 -12.77
N GLN A 37 -2.53 21.28 -11.61
CA GLN A 37 -1.25 21.56 -10.98
C GLN A 37 -0.54 20.27 -10.54
N VAL A 38 -1.24 19.38 -9.83
CA VAL A 38 -0.66 18.13 -9.30
C VAL A 38 -0.25 17.19 -10.42
N LEU A 39 -1.13 16.94 -11.40
CA LEU A 39 -0.83 16.04 -12.51
C LEU A 39 0.17 16.68 -13.49
N GLY A 40 0.13 18.01 -13.66
CA GLY A 40 1.14 18.74 -14.42
C GLY A 40 2.54 18.55 -13.83
N ALA A 41 2.68 18.64 -12.50
CA ALA A 41 3.93 18.36 -11.79
C ALA A 41 4.39 16.89 -11.94
N ARG A 42 3.47 15.96 -12.20
CA ARG A 42 3.76 14.55 -12.52
C ARG A 42 4.05 14.29 -14.01
N GLY A 43 4.12 15.34 -14.84
CA GLY A 43 4.42 15.21 -16.28
C GLY A 43 3.23 14.78 -17.13
N TYR A 44 2.00 15.00 -16.67
CA TYR A 44 0.81 14.89 -17.50
C TYR A 44 0.63 16.17 -18.34
N SER A 45 0.19 16.00 -19.58
CA SER A 45 -0.14 17.15 -20.44
C SER A 45 -1.42 17.83 -19.93
N LEU A 46 -1.39 19.14 -19.78
CA LEU A 46 -2.54 19.94 -19.34
C LEU A 46 -3.70 19.95 -20.33
N ASN A 47 -3.50 19.44 -21.55
CA ASN A 47 -4.55 19.24 -22.56
C ASN A 47 -5.40 18.01 -22.27
N LEU A 48 -4.85 17.03 -21.54
CA LEU A 48 -5.55 15.79 -21.17
C LEU A 48 -6.43 15.96 -19.93
N ILE A 49 -6.23 17.06 -19.20
CA ILE A 49 -6.90 17.35 -17.94
C ILE A 49 -7.87 18.51 -18.20
N PRO A 50 -9.19 18.30 -18.02
CA PRO A 50 -10.19 19.34 -18.26
C PRO A 50 -9.97 20.55 -17.34
N PRO A 51 -10.34 21.76 -17.76
CA PRO A 51 -10.25 22.96 -16.92
C PRO A 51 -11.29 22.98 -15.80
N ALA A 52 -12.38 22.22 -15.97
CA ALA A 52 -13.56 22.20 -15.11
C ALA A 52 -14.07 20.76 -14.91
N LEU A 53 -14.92 20.55 -13.90
CA LEU A 53 -15.53 19.24 -13.66
C LEU A 53 -16.36 18.78 -14.86
N ILE A 54 -16.17 17.53 -15.26
CA ILE A 54 -16.93 16.84 -16.33
C ILE A 54 -17.69 15.64 -15.74
N SER A 55 -18.71 15.13 -16.44
CA SER A 55 -19.35 13.86 -16.07
C SER A 55 -18.30 12.73 -16.07
N GLY A 56 -18.39 11.79 -15.13
CA GLY A 56 -17.46 10.67 -15.00
C GLY A 56 -17.92 9.38 -15.67
N GLU A 57 -19.02 9.39 -16.43
CA GLU A 57 -19.61 8.22 -17.11
C GLU A 57 -18.64 7.48 -18.06
N HIS A 58 -17.56 8.15 -18.49
CA HIS A 58 -16.52 7.60 -19.36
C HIS A 58 -15.40 6.88 -18.60
N LEU A 59 -15.42 6.91 -17.27
CA LEU A 59 -14.41 6.28 -16.42
C LEU A 59 -14.77 4.82 -16.15
N ARG A 60 -13.82 4.00 -15.72
CA ARG A 60 -14.09 2.56 -15.41
C ARG A 60 -13.71 2.17 -14.00
N VAL A 61 -12.73 2.84 -13.40
CA VAL A 61 -12.19 2.52 -12.07
C VAL A 61 -12.59 3.59 -11.07
N CYS A 62 -12.48 4.85 -11.44
CA CYS A 62 -13.01 5.95 -10.66
C CYS A 62 -14.55 5.90 -10.59
N PRO A 63 -15.15 6.42 -9.51
CA PRO A 63 -16.59 6.58 -9.41
C PRO A 63 -17.17 7.38 -10.59
N GLN A 64 -18.37 7.00 -11.03
CA GLN A 64 -19.08 7.62 -12.16
C GLN A 64 -19.77 8.94 -11.78
N GLU A 65 -19.05 9.79 -11.04
CA GLU A 65 -19.49 11.09 -10.54
C GLU A 65 -18.77 12.23 -11.29
N TYR A 66 -19.07 13.49 -10.96
CA TYR A 66 -18.30 14.61 -11.50
C TYR A 66 -16.81 14.48 -11.17
N THR A 67 -15.96 14.67 -12.18
CA THR A 67 -14.54 14.33 -12.12
C THR A 67 -13.66 15.33 -12.87
N CYS A 68 -12.37 15.33 -12.55
CA CYS A 68 -11.32 16.05 -13.25
C CYS A 68 -10.43 15.12 -14.10
N CYS A 69 -10.81 13.86 -14.28
CA CYS A 69 -10.07 12.88 -15.06
C CYS A 69 -10.78 12.59 -16.39
N SER A 70 -10.04 12.65 -17.50
CA SER A 70 -10.43 12.03 -18.77
C SER A 70 -10.12 10.53 -18.76
N SER A 71 -10.72 9.74 -19.66
CA SER A 71 -10.41 8.31 -19.80
C SER A 71 -8.91 8.06 -20.03
N GLU A 72 -8.24 8.93 -20.80
CA GLU A 72 -6.80 8.82 -21.03
C GLU A 72 -5.99 9.06 -19.75
N THR A 73 -6.37 10.09 -18.98
CA THR A 73 -5.73 10.37 -17.69
C THR A 73 -5.94 9.22 -16.70
N GLU A 74 -7.15 8.66 -16.63
CA GLU A 74 -7.45 7.50 -15.78
C GLU A 74 -6.64 6.26 -16.18
N GLN A 75 -6.58 5.93 -17.47
CA GLN A 75 -5.79 4.80 -17.97
C GLN A 75 -4.30 4.94 -17.64
N ARG A 76 -3.75 6.16 -17.76
CA ARG A 76 -2.35 6.41 -17.41
C ARG A 76 -2.11 6.30 -15.90
N LEU A 77 -3.01 6.84 -15.08
CA LEU A 77 -2.96 6.71 -13.62
C LEU A 77 -3.03 5.25 -13.17
N ILE A 78 -3.86 4.42 -13.80
CA ILE A 78 -3.94 2.98 -13.52
C ILE A 78 -2.57 2.32 -13.77
N ARG A 79 -1.96 2.56 -14.93
CA ARG A 79 -0.65 1.97 -15.27
C ARG A 79 0.45 2.43 -14.32
N GLU A 80 0.47 3.72 -13.98
CA GLU A 80 1.45 4.30 -13.06
C GLU A 80 1.33 3.73 -11.65
N THR A 81 0.10 3.68 -11.12
CA THR A 81 -0.17 3.15 -9.78
C THR A 81 0.09 1.64 -9.69
N GLU A 82 -0.26 0.87 -10.73
CA GLU A 82 0.03 -0.55 -10.80
C GLU A 82 1.55 -0.82 -10.80
N ALA A 83 2.30 -0.08 -11.62
CA ALA A 83 3.75 -0.20 -11.67
C ALA A 83 4.41 0.19 -10.34
N THR A 84 3.95 1.29 -9.74
CA THR A 84 4.44 1.76 -8.44
C THR A 84 4.15 0.74 -7.34
N PHE A 85 2.92 0.25 -7.28
CA PHE A 85 2.50 -0.73 -6.28
C PHE A 85 3.27 -2.04 -6.42
N ARG A 86 3.42 -2.56 -7.65
CA ARG A 86 4.21 -3.76 -7.92
C ARG A 86 5.66 -3.57 -7.46
N GLY A 87 6.30 -2.46 -7.78
CA GLY A 87 7.66 -2.16 -7.32
C GLY A 87 7.77 -2.16 -5.79
N LEU A 88 6.83 -1.51 -5.10
CA LEU A 88 6.81 -1.51 -3.63
C LEU A 88 6.64 -2.92 -3.02
N VAL A 89 5.80 -3.76 -3.64
CA VAL A 89 5.59 -5.14 -3.19
C VAL A 89 6.84 -5.99 -3.45
N GLU A 90 7.45 -5.86 -4.62
CA GLU A 90 8.69 -6.56 -4.98
C GLU A 90 9.84 -6.16 -4.05
N ASP A 91 10.02 -4.86 -3.82
CA ASP A 91 11.05 -4.33 -2.93
C ASP A 91 10.86 -4.83 -1.50
N SER A 92 9.63 -4.73 -0.96
CA SER A 92 9.32 -5.19 0.40
C SER A 92 9.46 -6.71 0.56
N GLY A 93 9.18 -7.49 -0.49
CA GLY A 93 9.24 -8.95 -0.45
C GLY A 93 10.64 -9.53 -0.74
N SER A 94 11.48 -8.78 -1.46
CA SER A 94 12.77 -9.26 -1.99
C SER A 94 13.68 -9.82 -0.90
N PHE A 95 13.77 -9.13 0.24
CA PHE A 95 14.61 -9.55 1.36
C PHE A 95 14.17 -10.91 1.96
N MET A 96 12.87 -11.12 2.10
CA MET A 96 12.31 -12.37 2.63
C MET A 96 12.59 -13.52 1.67
N VAL A 97 12.28 -13.33 0.39
CA VAL A 97 12.51 -14.33 -0.66
C VAL A 97 13.99 -14.69 -0.73
N HIS A 98 14.89 -13.70 -0.76
CA HIS A 98 16.33 -13.93 -0.78
C HIS A 98 16.82 -14.69 0.46
N THR A 99 16.39 -14.26 1.65
CA THR A 99 16.81 -14.90 2.91
C THR A 99 16.35 -16.35 2.99
N LEU A 100 15.10 -16.62 2.63
CA LEU A 100 14.55 -17.98 2.61
C LEU A 100 15.27 -18.85 1.57
N ALA A 101 15.52 -18.33 0.37
CA ALA A 101 16.26 -19.04 -0.66
C ALA A 101 17.69 -19.41 -0.22
N VAL A 102 18.41 -18.48 0.42
CA VAL A 102 19.77 -18.74 0.93
C VAL A 102 19.75 -19.78 2.06
N ARG A 103 18.80 -19.68 2.99
CA ARG A 103 18.67 -20.65 4.09
C ARG A 103 18.29 -22.04 3.59
N HIS A 104 17.37 -22.11 2.62
CA HIS A 104 16.96 -23.36 1.99
C HIS A 104 18.15 -24.05 1.32
N ARG A 105 18.94 -23.33 0.52
CA ARG A 105 20.16 -23.89 -0.10
C ARG A 105 21.15 -24.42 0.91
N LYS A 106 21.38 -23.71 2.02
CA LYS A 106 22.28 -24.21 3.10
C LYS A 106 21.79 -25.50 3.74
N PHE A 107 20.48 -25.72 3.80
CA PHE A 107 19.90 -26.97 4.28
C PHE A 107 20.11 -28.11 3.27
N ASP A 108 19.91 -27.83 1.98
CA ASP A 108 20.09 -28.81 0.90
C ASP A 108 21.57 -29.19 0.67
N ASP A 109 22.50 -28.22 0.74
CA ASP A 109 23.93 -28.41 0.48
C ASP A 109 24.65 -29.17 1.61
N ASN A 110 24.06 -29.20 2.80
CA ASN A 110 24.56 -29.97 3.93
C ASN A 110 23.47 -30.93 4.42
N PRO A 111 23.12 -31.94 3.61
CA PRO A 111 22.11 -32.92 3.99
C PRO A 111 22.69 -33.70 5.17
N ASP A 112 22.27 -33.31 6.37
CA ASP A 112 22.52 -34.10 7.56
C ASP A 112 21.98 -35.52 7.26
N PRO A 113 22.81 -36.58 7.30
CA PRO A 113 22.37 -37.93 6.94
C PRO A 113 21.17 -38.40 7.76
N CYS A 114 20.94 -37.79 8.92
CA CYS A 114 19.72 -37.88 9.70
C CYS A 114 19.12 -36.48 9.82
N GLY A 115 18.09 -36.17 9.03
CA GLY A 115 17.45 -34.84 8.96
C GLY A 115 16.74 -34.33 10.22
N CYS A 116 17.05 -34.83 11.43
CA CYS A 116 16.46 -34.39 12.70
C CYS A 116 17.50 -34.52 13.85
N PRO A 117 17.76 -33.46 14.64
CA PRO A 117 18.55 -33.59 15.87
C PRO A 117 17.84 -34.55 16.82
N GLY A 118 18.45 -35.72 17.06
CA GLY A 118 17.91 -36.77 17.96
C GLY A 118 17.41 -38.06 17.28
N LEU A 119 17.51 -38.20 15.95
CA LEU A 119 17.02 -39.38 15.23
C LEU A 119 18.10 -40.24 14.54
N CYS A 120 19.39 -39.99 14.74
CA CYS A 120 20.40 -40.95 14.28
C CYS A 120 20.46 -42.14 15.25
N PRO A 121 20.09 -43.38 14.85
CA PRO A 121 20.54 -44.55 15.57
C PRO A 121 22.08 -44.62 15.45
N GLY A 122 22.77 -44.81 16.57
CA GLY A 122 24.22 -45.00 16.58
C GLY A 122 24.62 -46.28 15.81
N PRO A 123 25.89 -46.43 15.42
CA PRO A 123 26.37 -47.64 14.77
C PRO A 123 26.22 -48.84 15.72
N GLY A 124 25.13 -49.60 15.57
CA GLY A 124 24.82 -50.76 16.43
C GLY A 124 23.45 -51.41 16.23
N ASP A 125 22.44 -50.70 15.70
CA ASP A 125 21.04 -51.17 15.72
C ASP A 125 20.56 -52.01 14.52
N TRP A 126 21.45 -52.46 13.62
CA TRP A 126 21.03 -53.19 12.41
C TRP A 126 20.74 -54.69 12.62
N LYS A 127 20.81 -55.21 13.86
CA LYS A 127 20.82 -56.66 14.13
C LYS A 127 19.52 -57.26 14.67
N ARG A 128 18.34 -56.65 14.44
CA ARG A 128 17.05 -57.19 14.93
C ARG A 128 15.85 -57.00 13.99
N SER A 129 16.06 -57.00 12.68
CA SER A 129 14.95 -56.98 11.71
C SER A 129 14.97 -58.18 10.75
N GLY A 130 15.39 -59.34 11.24
CA GLY A 130 15.40 -60.58 10.47
C GLY A 130 15.64 -61.81 11.34
N GLN A 131 14.61 -62.22 12.08
CA GLN A 131 14.29 -63.60 12.48
C GLN A 131 12.94 -63.60 13.20
#